data_AF-A0A8T4E7L4-F1
#
_entry.id   AF-A0A8T4E7L4-F1
#
_cell.length_a   1.000
_cell.length_b   1.000
_cell.length_c   1.000
_cell.angle_alpha   90.00
_cell.angle_beta   90.00
_cell.angle_gamma   90.00
#
_symmetry.space_group_name_H-M   'P 1'
#
loop_
_entity.id
_entity.type
_entity.pdbx_description
1 polymer ?
#
loop_
_entity_poly.entity_id
_entity_poly.type
_entity_poly.pdbx_seq_one_letter_code
_entity_poly.pdbx_strand_id
1 'polypeptide(L)'
;MAYSKVIALNNLQLNTENYRFEAVASQKEAMDKIMDNQKVKLYNLARDIAENGLSPIDKIQVSKCDYNPSMYKVLEGNRRITSLKLILNPEMIDN
;
A
#
# COMPACT_ATOMS: atom_id res chain seq x y z
N MET A 1 -16.80 -14.39 -8.06
CA MET A 1 -17.35 -13.02 -8.16
C MET A 1 -16.53 -12.08 -7.31
N ALA A 2 -16.27 -10.86 -7.80
CA ALA A 2 -15.65 -9.81 -7.00
C ALA A 2 -16.66 -9.22 -6.00
N TYR A 3 -16.24 -8.96 -4.76
CA TYR A 3 -17.04 -8.31 -3.73
C TYR A 3 -16.19 -7.32 -2.94
N SER A 4 -16.83 -6.38 -2.26
CA SER A 4 -16.15 -5.40 -1.40
C SER A 4 -16.28 -5.83 0.07
N LYS A 5 -15.22 -5.61 0.86
CA LYS A 5 -15.19 -5.87 2.30
C LYS A 5 -14.26 -4.86 2.99
N VAL A 6 -14.58 -4.52 4.23
CA VAL A 6 -13.68 -3.74 5.11
C VAL A 6 -12.57 -4.65 5.63
N ILE A 7 -11.32 -4.25 5.40
CA ILE A 7 -10.11 -4.98 5.80
C ILE A 7 -9.24 -4.03 6.62
N ALA A 8 -8.72 -4.51 7.76
CA ALA A 8 -7.79 -3.73 8.57
C ALA A 8 -6.48 -3.47 7.79
N LEU A 9 -5.93 -2.26 7.88
CA LEU A 9 -4.70 -1.89 7.15
C LEU A 9 -3.50 -2.80 7.49
N ASN A 10 -3.45 -3.29 8.73
CA ASN A 10 -2.41 -4.22 9.20
C ASN A 10 -2.48 -5.59 8.50
N ASN A 11 -3.65 -5.95 7.97
CA ASN A 11 -3.84 -7.20 7.23
C ASN A 11 -3.51 -7.07 5.74
N LEU A 12 -3.09 -5.88 5.29
CA LEU A 12 -2.71 -5.61 3.91
C LEU A 12 -1.19 -5.63 3.75
N GLN A 13 -0.72 -6.49 2.85
CA GLN A 13 0.66 -6.58 2.40
C GLN A 13 0.79 -5.90 1.04
N LEU A 14 1.76 -5.00 0.92
CA LEU A 14 2.12 -4.39 -0.36
C LEU A 14 2.56 -5.47 -1.33
N ASN A 15 2.17 -5.32 -2.61
CA ASN A 15 2.69 -6.20 -3.64
C ASN A 15 4.18 -5.96 -3.83
N THR A 16 5.01 -6.94 -3.46
CA THR A 16 6.45 -6.93 -3.68
C THR A 16 6.82 -7.32 -5.12
N GLU A 17 5.88 -7.87 -5.90
CA GLU A 17 6.07 -8.38 -7.27
C GLU A 17 5.36 -7.49 -8.31
N ASN A 18 5.38 -6.17 -8.10
CA ASN A 18 4.79 -5.25 -9.07
C ASN A 18 5.64 -5.28 -10.35
N TYR A 19 5.07 -5.60 -11.52
CA TYR A 19 5.77 -5.66 -12.82
C TYR A 19 6.60 -4.40 -13.17
N ARG A 20 6.31 -3.26 -12.53
CA ARG A 20 7.09 -2.01 -12.68
C ARG A 20 8.41 -1.99 -11.89
N PHE A 21 8.64 -2.93 -10.96
CA PHE A 21 9.82 -3.00 -10.11
C PHE A 21 10.33 -4.44 -9.99
N GLU A 22 11.64 -4.63 -9.81
CA GLU A 22 12.16 -5.96 -9.45
C GLU A 22 11.54 -6.42 -8.13
N ALA A 23 11.19 -7.71 -8.07
CA ALA A 23 10.62 -8.33 -6.91
C ALA A 23 11.49 -8.06 -5.67
N VAL A 24 10.88 -7.56 -4.60
CA VAL A 24 11.58 -7.25 -3.34
C VAL A 24 11.31 -8.31 -2.28
N ALA A 25 12.29 -8.52 -1.40
CA ALA A 25 12.23 -9.58 -0.39
C ALA A 25 11.39 -9.18 0.84
N SER A 26 11.21 -7.87 1.07
CA SER A 26 10.56 -7.35 2.27
C SER A 26 9.53 -6.25 2.02
N GLN A 27 8.61 -6.06 2.97
CA GLN A 27 7.66 -4.95 2.95
C GLN A 27 8.34 -3.60 3.09
N LYS A 28 9.46 -3.53 3.84
CA LYS A 28 10.26 -2.31 3.98
C LYS A 28 10.87 -1.91 2.64
N GLU A 29 11.55 -2.84 1.96
CA GLU A 29 12.07 -2.60 0.60
C GLU A 29 10.98 -2.18 -0.39
N ALA A 30 9.78 -2.76 -0.29
CA ALA A 30 8.65 -2.35 -1.13
C ALA A 30 8.24 -0.90 -0.86
N MET A 31 8.20 -0.49 0.40
CA MET A 31 7.91 0.90 0.80
C MET A 31 9.01 1.84 0.32
N ASP A 32 10.27 1.49 0.54
CA ASP A 32 11.43 2.30 0.16
C ASP A 32 11.47 2.50 -1.37
N LYS A 33 11.29 1.44 -2.16
CA LYS A 33 11.20 1.56 -3.63
C LYS A 33 10.05 2.47 -4.08
N ILE A 34 8.89 2.38 -3.42
CA ILE A 34 7.74 3.24 -3.73
C ILE A 34 8.07 4.70 -3.37
N MET A 35 8.71 4.93 -2.22
CA MET A 35 9.12 6.24 -1.75
C MET A 35 10.16 6.88 -2.68
N ASP A 36 11.20 6.14 -3.06
CA ASP A 36 12.25 6.58 -3.97
C ASP A 36 11.71 6.91 -5.36
N ASN A 37 10.74 6.13 -5.85
CA ASN A 37 10.17 6.34 -7.18
C ASN A 37 9.20 7.54 -7.21
N GLN A 38 8.40 7.71 -6.16
CA GLN A 38 7.30 8.68 -6.14
C GLN A 38 7.68 10.02 -5.49
N LYS A 39 8.57 10.00 -4.48
CA LYS A 39 9.08 11.15 -3.73
C LYS A 39 7.94 12.11 -3.33
N VAL A 40 7.99 13.35 -3.80
CA VAL A 40 6.99 14.40 -3.55
C VAL A 40 5.56 13.98 -3.95
N LYS A 41 5.39 13.13 -4.97
CA LYS A 41 4.06 12.64 -5.37
C LYS A 41 3.42 11.77 -4.29
N LEU A 42 4.21 10.97 -3.58
CA LEU A 42 3.72 10.15 -2.48
C LEU A 42 3.33 11.00 -1.28
N TYR A 43 4.12 12.02 -0.98
CA TYR A 43 3.79 13.00 0.06
C TYR A 43 2.48 13.73 -0.24
N ASN A 44 2.31 14.25 -1.46
CA ASN A 44 1.08 14.93 -1.86
C ASN A 44 -0.13 14.01 -1.78
N LEU A 45 0.02 12.74 -2.17
CA LEU A 45 -1.03 11.72 -2.03
C LEU A 45 -1.35 11.43 -0.57
N ALA A 46 -0.35 11.33 0.30
CA ALA A 46 -0.56 11.10 1.72
C ALA A 46 -1.29 12.29 2.36
N ARG A 47 -0.90 13.53 2.02
CA ARG A 47 -1.59 14.75 2.47
C ARG A 47 -3.05 14.76 2.00
N ASP A 48 -3.29 14.52 0.72
CA ASP A 48 -4.64 14.49 0.15
C ASP A 48 -5.53 13.42 0.82
N ILE A 49 -4.99 12.22 1.06
CA ILE A 49 -5.71 11.16 1.80
C ILE A 49 -5.99 11.57 3.25
N ALA A 50 -5.08 12.27 3.92
CA ALA A 50 -5.29 12.74 5.28
C ALA A 50 -6.37 13.83 5.37
N GLU A 51 -6.47 14.71 4.36
CA GLU A 51 -7.43 15.81 4.30
C GLU A 51 -8.82 15.35 3.81
N ASN A 52 -8.85 14.47 2.81
CA ASN A 52 -10.07 14.13 2.05
C ASN A 52 -10.51 12.67 2.19
N GLY A 53 -9.67 11.80 2.76
CA GLY A 53 -9.88 10.35 2.78
C GLY A 53 -9.54 9.66 1.46
N LEU A 54 -9.89 8.38 1.36
CA LEU A 54 -9.71 7.62 0.11
C LEU A 54 -10.81 7.93 -0.90
N SER A 55 -10.43 8.01 -2.18
CA SER A 55 -11.39 8.05 -3.30
C SER A 55 -12.36 6.86 -3.24
N PRO A 56 -13.69 7.10 -3.27
CA PRO A 56 -14.69 6.03 -3.27
C PRO A 56 -14.79 5.31 -4.63
N ILE A 57 -14.27 5.93 -5.70
CA ILE A 57 -14.27 5.41 -7.06
C ILE A 57 -13.10 4.43 -7.24
N ASP A 58 -11.93 4.83 -6.79
CA ASP A 58 -10.72 4.03 -6.94
C ASP A 58 -10.64 3.01 -5.80
N LYS A 59 -11.20 1.82 -6.01
CA LYS A 59 -11.09 0.76 -4.99
C LYS A 59 -9.70 0.13 -4.97
N ILE A 60 -9.29 -0.32 -3.79
CA ILE A 60 -8.08 -1.11 -3.60
C ILE A 60 -8.41 -2.56 -3.91
N GLN A 61 -7.66 -3.17 -4.82
CA GLN A 61 -7.85 -4.57 -5.19
C GLN A 61 -6.84 -5.42 -4.45
N VAL A 62 -7.30 -6.58 -3.97
CA VAL A 62 -6.48 -7.50 -3.18
C VAL A 62 -6.80 -8.95 -3.52
N SER A 63 -5.83 -9.84 -3.33
CA SER A 63 -6.03 -11.28 -3.24
C SER A 63 -5.71 -11.76 -1.83
N LYS A 64 -6.26 -12.91 -1.43
CA LYS A 64 -5.80 -13.56 -0.19
C LYS A 64 -4.37 -14.04 -0.38
N CYS A 65 -3.57 -14.00 0.68
CA CYS A 65 -2.26 -14.63 0.68
C CYS A 65 -2.41 -16.15 0.82
N ASP A 66 -1.65 -16.92 0.04
CA ASP A 66 -1.75 -18.39 0.04
C ASP A 66 -1.33 -19.01 1.38
N TYR A 67 -0.30 -18.42 2.01
CA TYR A 67 0.28 -18.94 3.25
C TYR A 67 -0.35 -18.36 4.53
N ASN A 68 -1.16 -17.29 4.44
CA ASN A 68 -1.81 -16.68 5.60
C ASN A 68 -3.21 -16.16 5.24
N PRO A 69 -4.29 -16.90 5.59
CA PRO A 69 -5.66 -16.54 5.24
C PRO A 69 -6.19 -15.24 5.86
N SER A 70 -5.53 -14.74 6.91
CA SER A 70 -5.90 -13.47 7.56
C SER A 70 -5.31 -12.25 6.85
N MET A 71 -4.35 -12.47 5.96
CA MET A 71 -3.62 -11.45 5.21
C MET A 71 -4.06 -11.40 3.76
N TYR A 72 -3.91 -10.22 3.17
CA TYR A 72 -4.26 -9.92 1.80
C TYR A 72 -3.09 -9.24 1.10
N LYS A 73 -2.75 -9.72 -0.09
CA LYS A 73 -1.77 -9.09 -0.99
C LYS A 73 -2.48 -8.05 -1.83
N VAL A 74 -2.01 -6.82 -1.81
CA VAL A 74 -2.53 -5.75 -2.67
C VAL A 74 -2.18 -6.07 -4.12
N LEU A 75 -3.13 -5.93 -5.02
CA LEU A 75 -2.94 -6.09 -6.47
C LEU A 75 -2.94 -4.73 -7.18
N GLU A 76 -3.79 -3.81 -6.73
CA GLU A 76 -3.90 -2.44 -7.23
C GLU A 76 -4.09 -1.47 -6.07
N GLY A 77 -3.44 -0.30 -6.15
CA GLY A 77 -3.48 0.69 -5.08
C GLY A 77 -2.28 0.68 -4.11
N ASN A 78 -1.16 0.03 -4.48
CA ASN A 78 0.06 -0.03 -3.65
C ASN A 78 0.46 1.34 -3.07
N ARG A 79 0.49 2.40 -3.89
CA ARG A 79 0.87 3.75 -3.43
C ARG A 79 -0.04 4.29 -2.33
N ARG A 80 -1.34 4.02 -2.41
CA ARG A 80 -2.34 4.48 -1.43
C ARG A 80 -2.20 3.72 -0.11
N ILE A 81 -1.95 2.42 -0.18
CA ILE A 81 -1.65 1.63 1.01
C ILE A 81 -0.33 2.07 1.65
N THR A 82 0.70 2.36 0.86
CA THR A 82 1.96 2.92 1.37
C THR A 82 1.72 4.25 2.06
N SER A 83 1.00 5.19 1.42
CA SER A 83 0.65 6.47 2.04
C SER A 83 -0.09 6.29 3.38
N LEU A 84 -1.11 5.41 3.44
CA LEU A 84 -1.83 5.12 4.68
C LEU A 84 -0.93 4.53 5.76
N LYS A 85 -0.05 3.60 5.41
CA LYS A 85 0.91 3.00 6.36
C LYS A 85 1.88 4.06 6.90
N LEU A 86 2.36 4.96 6.05
CA LEU A 86 3.24 6.06 6.44
C LEU A 86 2.55 7.09 7.33
N ILE A 87 1.28 7.42 7.06
CA ILE A 87 0.48 8.32 7.90
C ILE A 87 0.32 7.74 9.30
N LEU A 88 0.05 6.44 9.43
CA LEU A 88 -0.13 5.79 10.73
C LEU A 88 1.20 5.62 11.49
N ASN A 89 2.29 5.31 10.79
CA ASN A 89 3.59 5.08 11.39
C ASN A 89 4.69 5.86 10.64
N PRO A 90 4.82 7.19 10.88
CA PRO A 90 5.81 8.02 10.20
C PRO A 90 7.26 7.59 10.45
N GLU A 91 7.52 6.95 11.59
CA GLU A 91 8.84 6.43 12.00
C GLU A 91 9.38 5.32 11.09
N MET A 92 8.57 4.79 10.17
CA MET A 92 9.04 3.81 9.19
C MET A 92 9.93 4.43 8.09
N ILE A 93 10.01 5.77 8.03
CA ILE A 93 10.91 6.51 7.15
C ILE A 93 12.28 6.60 7.82
N ASP A 94 13.30 6.00 7.21
CA ASP A 94 14.68 6.21 7.65
C ASP A 94 15.11 7.62 7.20
N ASN A 95 15.77 8.37 8.09
CA ASN A 95 16.32 9.71 7.81
C ASN A 95 17.44 9.68 6.77
#